data_AF-A0A7C6WNV2-F1
#
_entry.id   AF-A0A7C6WNV2-F1
#
_cell.length_a   1.000
_cell.length_b   1.000
_cell.length_c   1.000
_cell.angle_alpha   90.00
_cell.angle_beta   90.00
_cell.angle_gamma   90.00
#
_symmetry.space_group_name_H-M   'P 1'
#
loop_
_entity.id
_entity.type
_entity.pdbx_description
1 polymer ?
#
loop_
_entity_poly.entity_id
_entity_poly.type
_entity_poly.pdbx_seq_one_letter_code
_entity_poly.pdbx_strand_id
1 'polypeptide(L)'
;MINYDYPRETNQKYWIKTLRYECKLCGCKFNVDLPYDNDLVKLIEKDGIQVKWLPTYGVGGYLDLAKKLAPQFNGQKFTDVVSMKISKIMQLELHKYTEKGDLGNGFIIGGYEHICPNCDSKELNCINEKVVEDPNLDWVKISDNLLK
;
A
#
# COMPACT_ATOMS: atom_id res chain seq x y z
N MET A 1 9.04 0.42 -24.68
CA MET A 1 9.29 1.05 -23.37
C MET A 1 7.96 1.09 -22.65
N ILE A 2 7.88 0.58 -21.42
CA ILE A 2 6.66 0.70 -20.61
C ILE A 2 6.66 2.11 -20.02
N ASN A 3 5.60 2.86 -20.26
CA ASN A 3 5.38 4.16 -19.64
C ASN A 3 4.61 3.97 -18.33
N TYR A 4 4.90 4.81 -17.35
CA TYR A 4 4.27 4.79 -16.03
C TYR A 4 3.70 6.18 -15.72
N ASP A 5 2.50 6.22 -15.17
CA ASP A 5 1.82 7.44 -14.75
C ASP A 5 1.32 7.30 -13.30
N TYR A 6 1.06 8.43 -12.66
CA TYR A 6 0.47 8.45 -11.33
C TYR A 6 -1.04 8.16 -11.39
N PRO A 7 -1.61 7.55 -10.33
CA PRO A 7 -3.05 7.49 -10.15
C PRO A 7 -3.67 8.89 -10.24
N ARG A 8 -4.79 9.03 -10.95
CA ARG A 8 -5.42 10.33 -11.21
C ARG A 8 -6.59 10.56 -10.27
N GLU A 9 -6.35 11.31 -9.20
CA GLU A 9 -7.36 11.99 -8.40
C GLU A 9 -6.84 13.38 -8.03
N THR A 10 -7.14 14.39 -8.86
CA THR A 10 -6.30 15.61 -8.92
C THR A 10 -6.54 16.65 -7.82
N ASN A 11 -7.35 16.41 -6.77
CA ASN A 11 -7.61 17.43 -5.72
C ASN A 11 -8.09 16.87 -4.37
N GLN A 12 -7.76 15.61 -4.03
CA GLN A 12 -8.20 15.03 -2.76
C GLN A 12 -7.10 15.16 -1.71
N LYS A 13 -7.48 15.63 -0.52
CA LYS A 13 -6.62 15.56 0.67
C LYS A 13 -6.65 14.14 1.21
N TYR A 14 -5.52 13.69 1.75
CA TYR A 14 -5.41 12.38 2.38
C TYR A 14 -4.98 12.49 3.83
N TRP A 15 -5.28 11.46 4.63
CA TRP A 15 -4.86 11.38 6.03
C TRP A 15 -4.14 10.06 6.28
N ILE A 16 -3.02 10.14 7.01
CA ILE A 16 -2.30 8.96 7.50
C ILE A 16 -2.21 8.99 9.01
N LYS A 17 -2.05 7.79 9.58
CA LYS A 17 -1.76 7.56 10.97
C LYS A 17 -0.30 7.14 11.12
N THR A 18 0.51 7.96 11.78
CA THR A 18 1.90 7.61 12.14
C THR A 18 1.93 7.09 13.57
N LEU A 19 2.32 5.83 13.72
CA LEU A 19 2.52 5.16 15.01
C LEU A 19 4.01 5.09 15.30
N ARG A 20 4.44 5.57 16.47
CA ARG A 20 5.82 5.40 16.94
C ARG A 20 5.89 4.27 17.95
N TYR A 21 6.71 3.28 17.64
CA TYR A 21 6.93 2.11 18.49
C TYR A 21 8.31 2.15 19.14
N GLU A 22 8.40 1.52 20.30
CA GLU A 22 9.64 1.11 20.96
C GLU A 22 9.59 -0.40 21.19
N CYS A 23 10.59 -1.12 20.68
CA CYS A 23 10.70 -2.56 20.88
C CYS A 23 11.13 -2.87 22.32
N LYS A 24 10.36 -3.74 23.00
CA LYS A 24 10.67 -4.13 24.39
C LYS A 24 11.94 -4.97 24.52
N LEU A 25 12.32 -5.69 23.47
CA LEU A 25 13.49 -6.58 23.50
C LEU A 25 14.81 -5.86 23.19
N CYS A 26 14.84 -4.97 22.19
CA CYS A 26 16.08 -4.31 21.77
C CYS A 26 16.08 -2.78 21.95
N GLY A 27 14.99 -2.18 22.43
CA GLY A 27 14.86 -0.73 22.62
C GLY A 27 14.79 0.08 21.31
N CYS A 28 14.81 -0.58 20.14
CA CYS A 28 14.74 0.10 18.85
C CYS A 28 13.43 0.91 18.74
N LYS A 29 13.56 2.18 18.32
CA LYS A 29 12.44 3.08 18.08
C LYS A 29 12.25 3.29 16.59
N PHE A 30 11.03 3.10 16.10
CA PHE A 30 10.70 3.21 14.69
C PHE A 30 9.27 3.71 14.48
N ASN A 31 9.00 4.22 13.28
CA ASN A 31 7.67 4.68 12.90
C ASN A 31 7.02 3.68 11.94
N VAL A 32 5.71 3.52 12.06
CA VAL A 32 4.88 2.80 11.12
C VAL A 32 3.77 3.75 10.67
N ASP A 33 3.78 4.09 9.39
CA ASP A 33 2.70 4.85 8.77
C ASP A 33 1.63 3.92 8.24
N LEU A 34 0.37 4.23 8.53
CA LEU A 34 -0.82 3.49 8.12
C LEU A 34 -1.82 4.46 7.45
N PRO A 35 -2.67 3.98 6.54
CA PRO A 35 -3.82 4.75 6.11
C PRO A 35 -4.72 5.05 7.33
N TYR A 36 -5.21 6.28 7.45
CA TYR A 36 -6.12 6.66 8.55
C TYR A 36 -7.53 6.08 8.34
N ASP A 37 -7.99 6.09 7.09
CA ASP A 37 -9.29 5.58 6.65
C ASP A 37 -9.13 4.74 5.37
N ASN A 38 -10.24 4.47 4.67
CA ASN A 38 -10.26 3.66 3.45
C ASN A 38 -9.86 4.44 2.18
N ASP A 39 -9.31 5.64 2.28
CA ASP A 39 -8.97 6.47 1.11
C ASP A 39 -7.60 6.11 0.50
N LEU A 40 -6.75 5.43 1.27
CA LEU A 40 -5.40 5.04 0.85
C LEU A 40 -5.15 3.56 1.06
N VAL A 41 -4.33 3.01 0.17
CA VAL A 41 -3.73 1.69 0.29
C VAL A 41 -2.21 1.85 0.38
N LYS A 42 -1.63 1.21 1.41
CA LYS A 42 -0.18 1.17 1.61
C LYS A 42 0.41 0.03 0.78
N LEU A 43 1.46 0.34 0.04
CA LEU A 43 2.23 -0.62 -0.73
C LEU A 43 3.67 -0.70 -0.19
N ILE A 44 4.25 -1.89 -0.25
CA ILE A 44 5.67 -2.12 -0.02
C ILE A 44 6.33 -2.70 -1.27
N GLU A 45 7.59 -2.36 -1.52
CA GLU A 45 8.38 -3.04 -2.55
C GLU A 45 8.43 -4.53 -2.20
N LYS A 46 8.14 -5.38 -3.19
CA LYS A 46 8.23 -6.82 -3.01
C LYS A 46 9.68 -7.18 -2.66
N ASP A 47 9.85 -7.92 -1.56
CA ASP A 47 11.16 -8.28 -1.00
C ASP A 47 12.05 -7.06 -0.63
N GLY A 48 11.44 -5.88 -0.43
CA GLY A 48 12.11 -4.63 -0.07
C GLY A 48 11.45 -3.89 1.09
N ILE A 49 11.94 -2.69 1.37
CA ILE A 49 11.49 -1.85 2.50
C ILE A 49 10.83 -0.54 2.05
N GLN A 50 10.86 -0.22 0.75
CA GLN A 50 10.27 1.01 0.26
C GLN A 50 8.76 0.99 0.44
N VAL A 51 8.22 2.12 0.89
CA VAL A 51 6.79 2.33 1.02
C VAL A 51 6.33 3.27 -0.09
N LYS A 52 5.25 2.88 -0.77
CA LYS A 52 4.53 3.73 -1.72
C LYS A 52 3.04 3.74 -1.36
N TRP A 53 2.33 4.72 -1.89
CA TRP A 53 0.91 4.93 -1.64
C TRP A 53 0.10 4.84 -2.91
N LEU A 54 -1.14 4.39 -2.76
CA LEU A 54 -2.12 4.26 -3.83
C LEU A 54 -3.46 4.78 -3.31
N PRO A 55 -4.19 5.64 -4.05
CA PRO A 55 -5.54 6.00 -3.66
C PRO A 55 -6.44 4.76 -3.78
N THR A 56 -7.44 4.65 -2.93
CA THR A 56 -8.40 3.54 -3.02
C THR A 56 -9.31 3.68 -4.24
N TYR A 57 -9.67 4.92 -4.56
CA TYR A 57 -10.62 5.29 -5.61
C TYR A 57 -9.92 5.94 -6.81
N GLY A 58 -10.69 6.23 -7.86
CA GLY A 58 -10.20 6.94 -9.04
C GLY A 58 -9.49 6.07 -10.08
N VAL A 59 -9.08 6.71 -11.17
CA VAL A 59 -8.39 6.02 -12.28
C VAL A 59 -6.99 5.64 -11.82
N GLY A 60 -6.67 4.35 -11.90
CA GLY A 60 -5.43 3.82 -11.37
C GLY A 60 -5.40 3.64 -9.86
N GLY A 61 -6.50 3.90 -9.13
CA GLY A 61 -6.63 3.56 -7.72
C GLY A 61 -6.90 2.08 -7.48
N TYR A 62 -6.83 1.64 -6.22
CA TYR A 62 -6.93 0.23 -5.85
C TYR A 62 -8.15 -0.48 -6.44
N LEU A 63 -9.34 0.12 -6.34
CA LEU A 63 -10.57 -0.50 -6.83
C LEU A 63 -10.64 -0.54 -8.37
N ASP A 64 -10.04 0.42 -9.07
CA ASP A 64 -9.91 0.38 -10.53
C ASP A 64 -8.96 -0.74 -10.95
N LEU A 65 -7.78 -0.82 -10.33
CA LEU A 65 -6.81 -1.88 -10.59
C LEU A 65 -7.35 -3.27 -10.27
N ALA A 66 -8.10 -3.43 -9.17
CA ALA A 66 -8.74 -4.69 -8.81
C ALA A 66 -9.73 -5.17 -9.88
N LYS A 67 -10.52 -4.26 -10.47
CA LYS A 67 -11.47 -4.61 -11.55
C LYS A 67 -10.77 -5.04 -12.83
N LYS A 68 -9.58 -4.50 -13.11
CA LYS A 68 -8.78 -4.80 -14.30
C LYS A 68 -7.96 -6.09 -14.14
N LEU A 69 -7.41 -6.32 -12.95
CA LEU A 69 -6.59 -7.50 -12.65
C LEU A 69 -7.42 -8.73 -12.27
N ALA A 70 -8.64 -8.54 -11.75
CA ALA A 70 -9.53 -9.62 -11.34
C ALA A 70 -10.93 -9.50 -12.00
N PRO A 71 -11.01 -9.41 -13.34
CA PRO A 71 -12.26 -9.07 -14.04
C PRO A 71 -13.39 -10.08 -13.83
N GLN A 72 -13.05 -11.33 -13.48
CA GLN A 72 -14.02 -12.38 -13.15
C GLN A 72 -14.88 -12.09 -11.91
N PHE A 73 -14.47 -11.15 -11.05
CA PHE A 73 -15.23 -10.72 -9.88
C PHE A 73 -16.01 -9.41 -10.12
N ASN A 74 -15.96 -8.84 -11.33
CA ASN A 74 -16.70 -7.62 -11.63
C ASN A 74 -18.22 -7.87 -11.54
N GLY A 75 -18.91 -6.98 -10.82
CA GLY A 75 -20.35 -7.09 -10.58
C GLY A 75 -20.76 -8.11 -9.50
N GLN A 76 -19.81 -8.82 -8.89
CA GLN A 76 -20.10 -9.67 -7.75
C GLN A 76 -20.23 -8.84 -6.47
N LYS A 77 -21.04 -9.32 -5.51
CA LYS A 77 -21.06 -8.75 -4.16
C LYS A 77 -19.73 -9.05 -3.47
N PHE A 78 -19.13 -8.03 -2.87
CA PHE A 78 -17.96 -8.18 -2.01
C PHE A 78 -18.36 -8.91 -0.72
N THR A 79 -18.19 -10.22 -0.74
CA THR A 79 -18.19 -11.06 0.47
C THR A 79 -16.75 -11.26 0.93
N ASP A 80 -16.55 -11.69 2.17
CA ASP A 80 -15.20 -11.96 2.71
C ASP A 80 -14.38 -12.88 1.80
N VAL A 81 -15.02 -13.92 1.25
CA VAL A 81 -14.37 -14.87 0.32
C VAL A 81 -13.95 -14.19 -0.98
N VAL A 82 -14.81 -13.34 -1.56
CA VAL A 82 -14.49 -12.60 -2.79
C VAL A 82 -13.37 -11.60 -2.53
N SER A 83 -13.45 -10.86 -1.43
CA SER A 83 -12.41 -9.91 -0.99
C SER A 83 -11.06 -10.60 -0.82
N MET A 84 -11.00 -11.76 -0.16
CA MET A 84 -9.77 -12.54 -0.02
C MET A 84 -9.19 -12.98 -1.38
N LYS A 85 -10.04 -13.41 -2.31
CA LYS A 85 -9.60 -13.82 -3.66
C LYS A 85 -9.04 -12.64 -4.45
N ILE A 86 -9.70 -11.48 -4.39
CA ILE A 86 -9.22 -10.24 -5.03
C ILE A 86 -7.87 -9.83 -4.43
N SER A 87 -7.75 -9.79 -3.10
CA SER A 87 -6.48 -9.43 -2.43
C SER A 87 -5.33 -10.36 -2.85
N LYS A 88 -5.59 -11.67 -2.98
CA LYS A 88 -4.59 -12.62 -3.46
C LYS A 88 -4.16 -12.34 -4.90
N ILE A 89 -5.11 -12.06 -5.80
CA ILE A 89 -4.79 -11.70 -7.20
C ILE A 89 -3.98 -10.41 -7.24
N MET A 90 -4.39 -9.40 -6.48
CA MET A 90 -3.68 -8.13 -6.39
C MET A 90 -2.24 -8.32 -5.92
N GLN A 91 -1.98 -9.12 -4.89
CA GLN A 91 -0.60 -9.40 -4.46
C GLN A 91 0.24 -10.13 -5.52
N LEU A 92 -0.37 -11.04 -6.29
CA LEU A 92 0.33 -11.80 -7.33
C LEU A 92 0.59 -11.01 -8.61
N GLU A 93 -0.28 -10.05 -8.95
CA GLU A 93 -0.25 -9.39 -10.26
C GLU A 93 0.22 -7.93 -10.20
N LEU A 94 -0.10 -7.17 -9.13
CA LEU A 94 0.13 -5.72 -9.09
C LEU A 94 1.59 -5.34 -9.35
N HIS A 95 2.53 -6.04 -8.74
CA HIS A 95 3.97 -5.77 -8.87
C HIS A 95 4.50 -5.86 -10.31
N LYS A 96 3.79 -6.52 -11.22
CA LYS A 96 4.18 -6.61 -12.63
C LYS A 96 3.88 -5.32 -13.41
N TYR A 97 3.00 -4.48 -12.86
CA TYR A 97 2.50 -3.26 -13.48
C TYR A 97 2.92 -1.98 -12.77
N THR A 98 3.59 -2.07 -11.63
CA THR A 98 4.14 -0.90 -10.94
C THR A 98 5.54 -0.59 -11.44
N GLU A 99 6.00 0.65 -11.26
CA GLU A 99 7.43 0.95 -11.39
C GLU A 99 8.24 0.11 -10.40
N LYS A 100 9.53 -0.07 -10.70
CA LYS A 100 10.45 -0.83 -9.83
C LYS A 100 11.01 0.08 -8.74
N GLY A 101 11.12 -0.42 -7.52
CA GLY A 101 11.89 0.22 -6.44
C GLY A 101 13.39 -0.02 -6.59
N ASP A 102 14.15 0.31 -5.53
CA ASP A 102 15.62 0.25 -5.53
C ASP A 102 16.15 -1.18 -5.68
N LEU A 103 15.38 -2.18 -5.23
CA LEU A 103 15.76 -3.59 -5.38
C LEU A 103 15.33 -4.16 -6.74
N GLY A 104 14.76 -3.34 -7.61
CA GLY A 104 14.35 -3.75 -8.95
C GLY A 104 13.03 -4.51 -8.98
N ASN A 105 12.28 -4.49 -7.88
CA ASN A 105 11.01 -5.18 -7.72
C ASN A 105 9.84 -4.20 -7.77
N GLY A 106 8.67 -4.69 -8.19
CA GLY A 106 7.44 -3.91 -8.11
C GLY A 106 6.84 -3.89 -6.71
N PHE A 107 5.68 -3.25 -6.57
CA PHE A 107 5.03 -3.02 -5.30
C PHE A 107 3.83 -3.94 -5.08
N ILE A 108 3.65 -4.36 -3.83
CA ILE A 108 2.53 -5.19 -3.36
C ILE A 108 1.84 -4.51 -2.18
N ILE A 109 0.59 -4.87 -1.92
CA ILE A 109 -0.15 -4.39 -0.75
C ILE A 109 0.46 -5.00 0.51
N GLY A 110 0.91 -4.17 1.44
CA GLY A 110 1.62 -4.66 2.62
C GLY A 110 2.15 -3.56 3.54
N GLY A 111 3.06 -3.94 4.44
CA GLY A 111 3.64 -3.02 5.41
C GLY A 111 2.71 -2.65 6.58
N TYR A 112 1.70 -3.47 6.83
CA TYR A 112 0.77 -3.35 7.96
C TYR A 112 1.24 -4.12 9.20
N GLU A 113 2.29 -4.93 9.07
CA GLU A 113 2.82 -5.70 10.18
C GLU A 113 3.59 -4.81 11.14
N HIS A 114 3.29 -4.94 12.43
CA HIS A 114 3.97 -4.20 13.49
C HIS A 114 5.06 -5.09 14.05
N ILE A 115 6.22 -5.07 13.41
CA ILE A 115 7.38 -5.88 13.75
C ILE A 115 8.59 -4.95 13.91
N CYS A 116 9.43 -5.23 14.90
CA CYS A 116 10.67 -4.49 15.11
C CYS A 116 11.64 -4.72 13.94
N PRO A 117 12.09 -3.68 13.22
CA PRO A 117 12.99 -3.84 12.07
C PRO A 117 14.41 -4.29 12.45
N ASN A 118 14.75 -4.31 13.74
CA ASN A 118 16.08 -4.67 14.22
C ASN A 118 16.18 -6.11 14.75
N CYS A 119 15.09 -6.67 15.27
CA CYS A 119 15.12 -8.01 15.90
C CYS A 119 13.87 -8.86 15.62
N ASP A 120 13.02 -8.43 14.69
CA ASP A 120 11.78 -9.10 14.27
C ASP A 120 10.77 -9.40 15.38
N SER A 121 10.94 -8.77 16.55
CA SER A 121 10.04 -8.93 17.68
C SER A 121 8.71 -8.22 17.45
N LYS A 122 7.63 -8.89 17.85
CA LYS A 122 6.26 -8.33 17.94
C LYS A 122 5.99 -7.69 19.30
N GLU A 123 6.92 -7.76 20.24
CA GLU A 123 6.81 -7.13 21.55
C GLU A 123 7.12 -5.63 21.46
N LEU A 124 6.09 -4.87 21.09
CA LEU A 124 6.19 -3.44 20.84
C LEU A 124 5.39 -2.66 21.88
N ASN A 125 5.91 -1.50 22.26
CA ASN A 125 5.18 -0.49 23.01
C ASN A 125 4.86 0.69 22.09
N CYS A 126 3.58 1.03 21.91
CA CYS A 126 3.21 2.24 21.18
C CYS A 126 3.46 3.43 22.11
N ILE A 127 4.45 4.25 21.77
CA ILE A 127 4.86 5.39 22.61
C ILE A 127 4.28 6.72 22.13
N ASN A 128 3.85 6.80 20.86
CA ASN A 128 3.18 7.97 20.32
C ASN A 128 2.30 7.60 19.13
N GLU A 129 1.23 8.37 18.94
CA GLU A 129 0.32 8.25 17.82
C GLU A 129 -0.02 9.65 17.31
N LYS A 130 0.04 9.85 16.00
CA LYS A 130 -0.33 11.11 15.36
C LYS A 130 -1.10 10.87 14.08
N VAL A 131 -2.15 11.66 13.87
CA VAL A 131 -2.81 11.79 12.56
C VAL A 131 -2.15 12.95 11.80
N VAL A 132 -1.79 12.71 10.54
CA VAL A 132 -1.20 13.71 9.66
C VAL A 132 -2.17 13.96 8.51
N GLU A 133 -2.68 15.19 8.44
CA GLU A 133 -3.47 15.69 7.32
C GLU A 133 -2.56 16.09 6.16
N ASP A 134 -2.99 15.74 4.95
CA ASP A 134 -2.35 16.07 3.68
C ASP A 134 -0.83 15.84 3.66
N PRO A 135 -0.37 14.62 4.03
CA PRO A 135 1.06 14.30 4.06
C PRO A 135 1.64 14.32 2.64
N ASN A 136 2.94 14.60 2.53
CA ASN A 136 3.66 14.38 1.28
C ASN A 136 3.85 12.87 1.05
N LEU A 137 3.01 12.28 0.20
CA LEU A 137 3.01 10.85 -0.08
C LEU A 137 3.85 10.53 -1.32
N ASP A 138 4.67 9.51 -1.19
CA ASP A 138 5.32 8.89 -2.34
C ASP A 138 4.33 7.96 -3.06
N TRP A 139 3.76 8.45 -4.15
CA TRP A 139 2.83 7.70 -4.97
C TRP A 139 3.52 6.60 -5.78
N VAL A 140 2.89 5.44 -5.87
CA VAL A 140 3.29 4.41 -6.83
C VAL A 140 2.95 4.87 -8.24
N LYS A 141 3.84 4.64 -9.22
CA LYS A 141 3.47 4.79 -10.63
C LYS A 141 3.03 3.46 -11.24
N ILE A 142 1.96 3.51 -12.01
CA ILE A 142 1.33 2.34 -12.65
C ILE A 142 1.53 2.41 -14.16
N SER A 143 1.75 1.24 -14.77
CA SER A 143 1.92 1.07 -16.20
C SER A 143 0.70 1.59 -16.97
N ASP A 144 0.94 2.42 -17.99
CA ASP A 144 -0.11 2.97 -18.86
C ASP A 144 -1.02 1.90 -19.46
N ASN A 145 -0.49 0.70 -19.70
CA ASN A 145 -1.26 -0.42 -20.24
C ASN A 145 -2.36 -0.91 -19.30
N LEU A 146 -2.14 -0.78 -17.99
CA LEU A 146 -3.15 -1.10 -16.97
C LEU A 146 -4.04 0.10 -16.65
N LEU A 147 -3.65 1.32 -17.03
CA LEU A 147 -4.48 2.51 -16.82
C LEU A 147 -5.52 2.72 -17.92
N LYS A 148 -5.24 2.27 -19.15
CA LYS A 148 -6.17 2.23 -20.28
C LYS A 148 -7.27 1.19 -20.10
#